data_AF-A0A9D7ZPU1-F1
#
_entry.id   AF-A0A9D7ZPU1-F1
#
_cell.length_a   1.000
_cell.length_b   1.000
_cell.length_c   1.000
_cell.angle_alpha   90.00
_cell.angle_beta   90.00
_cell.angle_gamma   90.00
#
_symmetry.space_group_name_H-M   'P 1'
#
loop_
_entity.id
_entity.type
_entity.pdbx_description
1 polymer ?
#
loop_
_entity_poly.entity_id
_entity_poly.type
_entity_poly.pdbx_seq_one_letter_code
_entity_poly.pdbx_strand_id
1 'polypeptide(L)' 'MATYECEKCGMSVNATCGKCDAPLVNDTLSLPDGAEVQVSKCPNDHGKIKSPMCCGQDMSCSI' A
#
# COMPACT_ATOMS: atom_id res chain seq x y z
N MET A 1 -6.71 0.76 -10.97
CA MET A 1 -6.18 -0.48 -10.38
C MET A 1 -6.20 -0.30 -8.88
N ALA A 2 -6.77 -1.26 -8.13
CA ALA A 2 -6.72 -1.21 -6.67
C ALA A 2 -5.26 -1.22 -6.20
N THR A 3 -4.89 -0.33 -5.29
CA THR A 3 -3.55 -0.35 -4.67
C THR A 3 -3.34 -1.57 -3.77
N TYR A 4 -4.44 -2.13 -3.23
CA TYR A 4 -4.45 -3.31 -2.38
C TYR A 4 -5.74 -4.10 -2.53
N GLU A 5 -5.66 -5.41 -2.41
CA GLU A 5 -6.82 -6.30 -2.40
C GLU A 5 -6.69 -7.35 -1.29
N CYS A 6 -7.77 -7.61 -0.55
CA CYS A 6 -7.80 -8.67 0.43
C CYS A 6 -8.35 -9.95 -0.19
N GLU A 7 -7.52 -10.97 -0.31
CA GLU A 7 -7.90 -12.27 -0.88
C GLU A 7 -8.99 -13.01 -0.07
N LYS A 8 -9.12 -12.72 1.24
CA LYS A 8 -10.12 -13.40 2.10
C LYS A 8 -11.54 -12.87 1.94
N CYS A 9 -11.72 -11.57 1.76
CA CYS A 9 -13.05 -10.94 1.73
C CYS A 9 -13.33 -10.16 0.44
N GLY A 10 -12.37 -10.09 -0.49
CA GLY A 10 -12.50 -9.34 -1.74
C GLY A 10 -12.50 -7.82 -1.57
N MET A 11 -12.15 -7.31 -0.38
CA MET A 11 -12.08 -5.87 -0.15
C MET A 11 -10.89 -5.28 -0.91
N SER A 12 -11.16 -4.37 -1.85
CA SER A 12 -10.15 -3.62 -2.57
C SER A 12 -10.08 -2.17 -2.08
N VAL A 13 -8.87 -1.63 -1.92
CA VAL A 13 -8.65 -0.25 -1.47
C VAL A 13 -7.84 0.54 -2.50
N ASN A 14 -8.30 1.76 -2.79
CA ASN A 14 -7.56 2.78 -3.50
C ASN A 14 -7.21 3.91 -2.54
N ALA A 15 -5.92 4.18 -2.34
CA ALA A 15 -5.46 5.25 -1.46
C ALA A 15 -4.95 6.46 -2.26
N THR A 16 -5.32 7.67 -1.81
CA THR A 16 -4.83 8.94 -2.35
C THR A 16 -4.10 9.73 -1.28
N CYS A 17 -3.12 10.53 -1.69
CA CYS A 17 -2.40 11.41 -0.77
C CYS A 17 -3.27 12.62 -0.41
N GLY A 18 -3.71 12.75 0.83
CA GLY A 18 -4.53 13.89 1.27
C GLY A 18 -3.88 15.28 1.19
N LYS A 19 -2.60 15.39 0.82
CA LYS A 19 -1.90 16.67 0.62
C LYS A 19 -1.90 17.15 -0.83
N CYS A 20 -1.93 16.23 -1.79
CA CYS A 20 -1.83 16.57 -3.22
C CYS A 20 -2.87 15.87 -4.08
N ASP A 21 -3.78 15.13 -3.45
CA ASP A 21 -4.84 14.31 -4.04
C ASP A 21 -4.39 13.27 -5.08
N ALA A 22 -3.07 13.12 -5.28
CA ALA A 22 -2.50 12.15 -6.19
C ALA A 22 -2.74 10.72 -5.68
N PRO A 23 -3.06 9.76 -6.57
CA PRO A 23 -3.14 8.36 -6.22
C PRO A 23 -1.78 7.88 -5.71
N LEU A 24 -1.77 7.18 -4.58
CA LEU A 24 -0.55 6.56 -4.09
C LEU A 24 -0.17 5.42 -5.02
N VAL A 25 1.13 5.24 -5.22
CA VAL A 25 1.70 4.17 -6.02
C VAL A 25 2.19 3.05 -5.11
N ASN A 26 2.08 1.81 -5.58
CA ASN A 26 2.61 0.68 -4.85
C ASN A 26 4.15 0.68 -4.92
N ASP A 27 4.80 0.38 -3.81
CA ASP A 27 6.24 0.39 -3.64
C ASP A 27 6.62 -0.65 -2.57
N THR A 28 7.88 -1.06 -2.52
CA THR A 28 8.37 -2.04 -1.54
C THR A 28 9.53 -1.46 -0.75
N LEU A 29 9.40 -1.49 0.58
CA LEU A 29 10.43 -1.03 1.49
C LEU A 29 11.22 -2.23 2.02
N SER A 30 12.49 -2.31 1.65
CA SER A 30 13.43 -3.26 2.24
C SER A 30 13.90 -2.74 3.61
N LEU A 31 13.75 -3.56 4.63
CA LEU A 31 14.24 -3.32 5.99
C LEU A 31 15.70 -3.81 6.13
N PRO A 32 16.47 -3.27 7.09
CA PRO A 32 17.86 -3.70 7.33
C PRO A 32 17.97 -5.17 7.74
N ASP A 33 16.89 -5.75 8.26
CA ASP A 33 16.76 -7.17 8.62
C ASP A 33 16.52 -8.09 7.41
N GLY A 34 16.49 -7.53 6.19
CA GLY A 34 16.24 -8.26 4.94
C GLY A 34 14.77 -8.53 4.65
N ALA A 35 13.86 -8.12 5.56
CA ALA A 35 12.43 -8.20 5.33
C ALA A 35 11.98 -7.15 4.31
N GLU A 36 11.00 -7.48 3.47
CA GLU A 36 10.38 -6.56 2.53
C GLU A 36 8.94 -6.27 2.98
N VAL A 37 8.57 -5.00 2.99
CA VAL A 37 7.24 -4.55 3.39
C VAL A 37 6.63 -3.76 2.24
N GLN A 38 5.43 -4.16 1.81
CA GLN A 38 4.68 -3.37 0.82
C GLN A 38 4.23 -2.04 1.44
N VAL A 39 4.42 -0.97 0.67
CA VAL A 39 4.06 0.38 1.07
C VAL A 39 3.41 1.11 -0.10
N SER A 40 2.53 2.04 0.21
CA SER A 40 2.00 2.97 -0.77
C SER A 40 2.75 4.28 -0.65
N LYS A 41 3.55 4.59 -1.66
CA LYS A 41 4.35 5.81 -1.73
C LYS A 41 3.58 6.91 -2.47
N CYS A 42 3.68 8.14 -1.99
CA CYS A 42 3.21 9.30 -2.73
C CYS A 42 4.17 9.61 -3.89
N PRO A 43 3.70 9.77 -5.14
CA PRO A 43 4.56 10.09 -6.27
C PRO A 43 5.24 11.46 -6.16
N ASN A 44 4.71 12.34 -5.30
CA ASN A 44 5.28 13.66 -5.02
C ASN A 44 6.19 13.67 -3.77
N ASP A 45 6.61 12.50 -3.29
CA ASP A 45 7.53 12.34 -2.14
C ASP A 45 7.05 12.99 -0.83
N HIS A 46 5.73 13.15 -0.66
CA HIS A 46 5.14 13.63 0.60
C HIS A 46 5.22 12.61 1.74
N GLY A 47 5.43 11.34 1.42
CA GLY A 47 5.47 10.25 2.39
C GLY A 47 5.09 8.90 1.78
N LYS A 48 5.08 7.88 2.64
CA LYS A 48 4.68 6.51 2.34
C LYS A 48 3.88 5.95 3.51
N ILE A 49 2.88 5.12 3.22
CA ILE A 49 2.08 4.42 4.22
C ILE A 49 2.33 2.92 4.09
N LYS A 50 2.36 2.20 5.21
CA LYS A 50 2.37 0.74 5.18
C LYS A 50 1.03 0.23 4.63
N SER A 51 1.06 -0.90 3.93
CA SER A 51 -0.14 -1.64 3.51
C SER A 51 -1.19 -1.74 4.64
N PRO A 52 -2.47 -1.47 4.36
CA PRO A 52 -3.52 -1.61 5.37
C PRO A 52 -3.75 -3.07 5.73
N MET A 53 -4.13 -3.33 6.98
CA MET A 53 -4.49 -4.67 7.43
C MET A 53 -5.99 -4.93 7.24
N CYS A 54 -6.34 -6.06 6.63
CA CYS A 54 -7.72 -6.54 6.50
C CYS A 54 -7.79 -8.05 6.83
N CYS A 55 -8.85 -8.46 7.54
CA CYS A 55 -9.01 -9.83 8.04
C CYS A 55 -7.79 -10.35 8.84
N GLY A 56 -7.12 -9.46 9.57
CA GLY A 56 -5.95 -9.77 10.40
C GLY A 56 -4.65 -10.03 9.63
N GLN A 57 -4.59 -9.70 8.33
CA GLN A 57 -3.38 -9.79 7.51
C GLN A 57 -3.12 -8.47 6.79
N ASP A 58 -1.86 -8.15 6.55
CA ASP A 58 -1.46 -7.09 5.62
C ASP A 58 -2.04 -7.40 4.23
N MET A 59 -2.71 -6.43 3.62
CA MET A 59 -3.20 -6.58 2.24
C MET A 59 -2.01 -6.49 1.28
N SER A 60 -1.96 -7.38 0.31
CA SER A 60 -0.99 -7.34 -0.79
C SER A 60 -1.57 -6.59 -1.99
N CYS A 61 -0.68 -6.00 -2.80
CA CYS A 61 -1.05 -5.55 -4.13
C CYS A 61 -1.16 -6.75 -5.08
N SER A 62 -2.34 -6.94 -5.68
CA SER A 62 -2.56 -7.86 -6.79
C SER A 62 -2.19 -7.15 -8.10
N ILE A 63 -0.89 -7.05 -8.39
CA ILE A 63 -0.40 -6.51 -9.68
C ILE A 63 -0.47 -7.56 -10.78
#